data_AF-A0A2D8CJM9-F1
#
_entry.id   AF-A0A2D8CJM9-F1
#
_cell.length_a   1.000
_cell.length_b   1.000
_cell.length_c   1.000
_cell.angle_alpha   90.00
_cell.angle_beta   90.00
_cell.angle_gamma   90.00
#
_symmetry.space_group_name_H-M   'P 1'
#
loop_
_entity.id
_entity.type
_entity.pdbx_description
1 polymer ?
#
loop_
_entity_poly.entity_id
_entity_poly.type
_entity_poly.pdbx_seq_one_letter_code
_entity_poly.pdbx_strand_id
1 'polypeptide(L)'
;MLKLKDTGLEEFSFGEGADDQFYVLVNKKISPDGIDVKRLGKASPMKFDQVLNEMGCVLMLNGLEVAELCMRGELDNDNLHESMYDLAKEEGIIK
;
A
#
# COMPACT_ATOMS: atom_id res chain seq x y z
N MET A 1 -16.12 -6.43 -6.30
CA MET A 1 -15.90 -5.71 -5.05
C MET A 1 -14.90 -6.41 -4.16
N LEU A 2 -13.72 -5.81 -4.03
CA LEU A 2 -12.72 -6.19 -3.03
C LEU A 2 -13.20 -5.67 -1.67
N LYS A 3 -13.32 -6.53 -0.66
CA LYS A 3 -13.75 -6.12 0.70
C LYS A 3 -12.53 -5.82 1.57
N LEU A 4 -12.69 -5.02 2.62
CA LEU A 4 -11.63 -4.72 3.59
C LEU A 4 -10.94 -5.99 4.13
N LYS A 5 -11.72 -7.02 4.48
CA LYS A 5 -11.17 -8.31 4.95
C LYS A 5 -10.34 -9.07 3.90
N ASP A 6 -10.52 -8.73 2.63
CA ASP A 6 -9.77 -9.30 1.52
C ASP A 6 -8.47 -8.51 1.26
N THR A 7 -8.19 -7.47 2.05
CA THR A 7 -6.95 -6.70 1.99
C THR A 7 -6.06 -6.89 3.23
N GLY A 8 -4.82 -6.47 3.12
CA GLY A 8 -3.90 -6.31 4.24
C GLY A 8 -3.11 -5.02 4.10
N LEU A 9 -2.63 -4.52 5.23
CA LEU A 9 -1.63 -3.46 5.28
C LEU A 9 -0.27 -4.11 5.55
N GLU A 10 0.71 -3.75 4.74
CA GLU A 10 2.10 -4.15 4.92
C GLU A 10 2.98 -2.90 5.01
N GLU A 11 3.98 -2.98 5.90
CA GLU A 11 4.91 -1.91 6.16
C GLU A 11 6.31 -2.37 5.73
N PHE A 12 6.95 -1.57 4.89
CA PHE A 12 8.33 -1.79 4.46
C PHE A 12 9.18 -0.59 4.83
N SER A 13 10.42 -0.85 5.21
CA SER A 13 11.41 0.18 5.47
C SER A 13 12.69 -0.20 4.73
N PHE A 14 13.22 0.75 3.96
CA PHE A 14 14.50 0.60 3.23
C PHE A 14 15.62 1.47 3.84
N GLY A 15 15.33 2.13 4.95
CA GLY A 15 16.17 3.10 5.63
C GLY A 15 15.49 3.64 6.90
N GLU A 16 16.14 4.58 7.58
CA GLU A 16 15.68 5.11 8.87
C GLU A 16 14.75 6.33 8.72
N GLY A 17 14.68 6.93 7.52
CA GLY A 17 13.83 8.08 7.24
C GLY A 17 12.36 7.73 7.06
N ALA A 18 11.46 8.69 7.30
CA ALA A 18 10.04 8.52 7.01
C ALA A 18 9.75 8.41 5.50
N ASP A 19 10.63 8.96 4.66
CA ASP A 19 10.65 8.80 3.21
C ASP A 19 11.11 7.40 2.76
N ASP A 20 11.80 6.66 3.64
CA ASP A 20 12.19 5.27 3.41
C ASP A 20 11.15 4.27 3.95
N GLN A 21 10.10 4.75 4.64
CA GLN A 21 8.97 3.94 5.09
C GLN A 21 7.87 3.91 4.04
N PHE A 22 7.31 2.73 3.79
CA PHE A 22 6.24 2.50 2.82
C PHE A 22 5.12 1.69 3.45
N TYR A 23 3.89 2.15 3.24
CA TYR A 23 2.66 1.53 3.68
C TYR A 23 1.90 1.06 2.44
N VAL A 24 1.67 -0.25 2.35
CA VAL A 24 1.13 -0.90 1.16
C VAL A 24 -0.17 -1.62 1.49
N LEU A 25 -1.25 -1.19 0.83
CA LEU A 25 -2.53 -1.89 0.84
C LEU A 25 -2.49 -3.01 -0.21
N VAL A 26 -2.62 -4.26 0.22
CA VAL A 26 -2.46 -5.45 -0.62
C VAL A 26 -3.77 -6.20 -0.75
N ASN A 27 -4.10 -6.67 -1.95
CA ASN A 27 -5.19 -7.59 -2.21
C ASN A 27 -4.75 -9.03 -1.91
N LYS A 28 -5.20 -9.57 -0.76
CA LYS A 28 -4.86 -10.92 -0.29
C LYS A 28 -5.43 -12.05 -1.16
N LYS A 29 -6.38 -11.76 -2.06
CA LYS A 29 -6.83 -12.76 -3.05
C LYS A 29 -5.82 -12.96 -4.17
N ILE A 30 -4.98 -11.96 -4.44
CA ILE A 30 -3.91 -12.03 -5.43
C ILE A 30 -2.60 -12.45 -4.74
N SER A 31 -2.27 -11.80 -3.62
CA SER A 31 -1.07 -12.09 -2.85
C SER A 31 -1.42 -12.42 -1.39
N PRO A 32 -1.79 -13.68 -1.11
CA PRO A 32 -2.18 -14.10 0.25
C PRO A 32 -1.04 -13.99 1.26
N ASP A 33 0.21 -14.12 0.78
CA ASP A 33 1.43 -14.07 1.58
C ASP A 33 2.11 -12.68 1.56
N GLY A 34 1.46 -11.69 0.93
CA GLY A 34 1.94 -10.31 0.86
C GLY A 34 2.86 -9.98 -0.31
N ILE A 35 3.51 -8.80 -0.28
CA ILE A 35 4.37 -8.36 -1.38
C ILE A 35 5.73 -9.08 -1.31
N ASP A 36 6.14 -9.71 -2.42
CA ASP A 36 7.48 -10.28 -2.53
C ASP A 36 8.52 -9.18 -2.82
N VAL A 37 9.03 -8.58 -1.75
CA VAL A 37 10.06 -7.53 -1.79
C VAL A 37 11.33 -8.00 -2.52
N LYS A 38 11.67 -9.29 -2.48
CA LYS A 38 12.86 -9.82 -3.18
C LYS A 38 12.64 -9.82 -4.69
N ARG A 39 11.43 -10.13 -5.15
CA ARG A 39 11.06 -10.03 -6.56
C ARG A 39 10.92 -8.57 -6.98
N LEU A 40 10.40 -7.70 -6.12
CA LEU A 40 10.29 -6.26 -6.36
C LEU A 40 11.68 -5.60 -6.51
N GLY A 41 12.63 -5.91 -5.62
CA GLY A 41 14.01 -5.41 -5.70
C GLY A 41 14.81 -5.89 -6.91
N LYS A 42 14.32 -6.92 -7.63
CA LYS A 42 14.89 -7.39 -8.91
C LYS A 42 14.16 -6.82 -10.12
N ALA A 43 13.05 -6.11 -9.93
CA ALA A 43 12.27 -5.55 -11.01
C ALA A 43 13.06 -4.42 -11.71
N SER A 44 12.89 -4.33 -13.02
CA SER A 44 13.36 -3.15 -13.76
C SER A 44 12.54 -1.94 -13.30
N PRO A 45 13.15 -0.75 -13.08
CA PRO A 45 12.41 0.47 -12.73
C PRO A 45 11.28 0.79 -13.71
N MET A 46 11.47 0.48 -15.00
CA MET A 46 10.45 0.70 -16.04
C MET A 46 9.22 -0.21 -15.91
N LYS A 47 9.29 -1.25 -15.08
CA LYS A 47 8.23 -2.25 -14.87
C LYS A 47 7.73 -2.30 -13.43
N PHE A 48 8.17 -1.37 -12.59
CA PHE A 48 7.92 -1.42 -11.16
C PHE A 48 6.42 -1.42 -10.84
N ASP A 49 5.66 -0.50 -11.43
CA ASP A 49 4.21 -0.40 -11.25
C ASP A 49 3.48 -1.66 -11.74
N GLN A 50 3.94 -2.26 -12.84
CA GLN A 50 3.38 -3.50 -13.36
C GLN A 50 3.62 -4.65 -12.35
N VAL A 51 4.83 -4.77 -11.82
CA VAL A 51 5.19 -5.81 -10.86
C VAL A 51 4.40 -5.66 -9.57
N LEU A 52 4.21 -4.44 -9.07
CA LEU A 52 3.37 -4.17 -7.89
C LEU A 52 1.91 -4.58 -8.14
N ASN A 53 1.34 -4.21 -9.28
CA ASN A 53 -0.03 -4.61 -9.65
C ASN A 53 -0.17 -6.14 -9.75
N GLU A 54 0.80 -6.84 -10.34
CA GLU A 54 0.84 -8.31 -10.40
C GLU A 54 0.95 -8.95 -9.00
N MET A 55 1.59 -8.27 -8.05
CA MET A 55 1.66 -8.65 -6.64
C MET A 55 0.44 -8.21 -5.83
N GLY A 56 -0.60 -7.68 -6.48
CA GLY A 56 -1.83 -7.28 -5.80
C GLY A 56 -1.70 -6.03 -4.94
N CYS A 57 -0.67 -5.20 -5.14
CA CYS A 57 -0.63 -3.86 -4.57
C CYS A 57 -1.82 -3.04 -5.08
N VAL A 58 -2.60 -2.48 -4.16
CA VAL A 58 -3.76 -1.65 -4.45
C VAL A 58 -3.40 -0.17 -4.30
N LEU A 59 -2.75 0.19 -3.20
CA LEU A 59 -2.30 1.54 -2.88
C LEU A 59 -0.97 1.44 -2.14
N MET A 60 -0.04 2.31 -2.47
CA MET A 60 1.23 2.44 -1.78
C MET A 60 1.46 3.92 -1.47
N LEU A 61 1.80 4.22 -0.23
CA LEU A 61 2.15 5.55 0.24
C LEU A 61 3.46 5.47 1.02
N ASN A 62 4.32 6.47 0.88
CA ASN A 62 5.48 6.61 1.76
C ASN A 62 5.08 7.25 3.10
N GLY A 63 5.97 7.22 4.09
CA GLY A 63 5.67 7.74 5.43
C GLY A 63 5.45 9.25 5.49
N LEU A 64 6.00 10.04 4.55
CA LEU A 64 5.71 11.47 4.46
C LEU A 64 4.28 11.70 3.95
N GLU A 65 3.85 10.94 2.94
CA GLU A 65 2.48 11.00 2.39
C GLU A 65 1.46 10.57 3.45
N VAL A 66 1.72 9.49 4.18
CA VAL A 66 0.86 9.03 5.29
C VAL A 66 0.76 10.11 6.37
N ALA A 67 1.89 10.68 6.79
CA ALA A 67 1.89 11.74 7.80
C ALA A 67 1.08 12.96 7.35
N GLU A 68 1.24 13.37 6.10
CA GLU A 68 0.50 14.50 5.53
C GLU A 68 -1.01 14.23 5.46
N LEU A 69 -1.42 13.06 4.97
CA LEU A 69 -2.83 12.67 4.87
C LEU A 69 -3.46 12.50 6.26
N CYS A 70 -2.73 11.97 7.24
CA CYS A 70 -3.16 11.95 8.64
C CYS A 70 -3.35 13.36 9.20
N MET A 71 -2.43 14.29 8.92
CA MET A 71 -2.56 15.70 9.35
C MET A 71 -3.77 16.39 8.72
N ARG A 72 -4.16 16.00 7.51
CA ARG A 72 -5.36 16.51 6.81
C ARG A 72 -6.65 15.84 7.26
N GLY A 73 -6.58 14.74 8.02
CA GLY A 73 -7.73 13.95 8.44
C GLY A 73 -8.27 13.01 7.36
N GLU A 74 -7.47 12.74 6.32
CA GLU A 74 -7.81 11.80 5.24
C GLU A 74 -7.41 10.36 5.58
N LEU A 75 -6.41 10.19 6.45
CA LEU A 75 -6.03 8.90 7.03
C LEU A 75 -6.12 8.94 8.56
N ASP A 76 -6.34 7.76 9.15
CA ASP A 76 -6.32 7.55 10.59
C ASP A 76 -5.12 6.67 10.94
N ASN A 77 -4.17 7.21 11.69
CA ASN A 77 -2.94 6.50 12.07
C ASN A 77 -3.21 5.28 12.96
N ASP A 78 -4.25 5.33 13.80
CA ASP A 78 -4.61 4.20 14.69
C ASP A 78 -5.36 3.10 13.92
N ASN A 79 -5.95 3.44 12.76
CA ASN A 79 -6.73 2.54 11.90
C ASN A 79 -6.27 2.62 10.44
N LEU A 80 -4.96 2.62 10.22
CA LEU A 80 -4.37 2.92 8.91
C LEU A 80 -4.82 1.96 7.80
N HIS A 81 -5.02 0.69 8.13
CA HIS A 81 -5.51 -0.31 7.16
C HIS A 81 -6.92 0.04 6.64
N GLU A 82 -7.84 0.42 7.53
CA GLU A 82 -9.22 0.76 7.17
C GLU A 82 -9.28 2.09 6.42
N SER A 83 -8.59 3.12 6.92
CA SER A 83 -8.58 4.44 6.29
C SER A 83 -7.91 4.43 4.91
N MET A 84 -6.83 3.68 4.70
CA MET A 84 -6.25 3.50 3.36
C MET A 84 -7.18 2.74 2.41
N TYR A 85 -7.94 1.76 2.91
CA TYR A 85 -8.92 1.04 2.10
C TYR A 85 -10.07 1.95 1.66
N ASP A 86 -10.56 2.81 2.54
CA ASP A 86 -11.60 3.77 2.21
C ASP A 86 -11.08 4.85 1.25
N LEU A 87 -9.88 5.37 1.45
CA LEU A 87 -9.22 6.26 0.49
C LEU A 87 -9.13 5.62 -0.91
N ALA A 88 -8.71 4.36 -1.00
CA ALA A 88 -8.65 3.64 -2.27
C ALA A 88 -10.02 3.44 -2.93
N LYS A 89 -11.11 3.41 -2.15
CA LYS A 89 -12.48 3.38 -2.68
C LYS A 89 -12.93 4.75 -3.17
N GLU A 90 -12.62 5.80 -2.43
CA GLU A 90 -12.96 7.20 -2.78
C GLU A 90 -12.29 7.61 -4.09
N GLU A 91 -11.01 7.24 -4.26
CA GLU A 91 -10.23 7.44 -5.49
C GLU A 91 -10.63 6.49 -6.64
N GLY A 92 -11.58 5.57 -6.41
CA GLY A 92 -12.09 4.66 -7.42
C GLY A 92 -11.13 3.53 -7.85
N ILE A 93 -10.06 3.30 -7.08
CA ILE A 93 -9.11 2.19 -7.26
C ILE A 93 -9.81 0.87 -6.91
N ILE A 94 -10.54 0.85 -5.79
CA ILE A 94 -11.38 -0.27 -5.38
C ILE A 94 -12.83 0.03 -5.79
N LYS A 95 -13.37 -0.85 -6.65
CA LYS A 95 -14.79 -0.83 -7.06
C LYS A 95 -15.62 -1.85 -6.33
#